data_AF-A0A9D2EP95-F1
#
_entry.id   AF-A0A9D2EP95-F1
#
_cell.length_a   1.000
_cell.length_b   1.000
_cell.length_c   1.000
_cell.angle_alpha   90.00
_cell.angle_beta   90.00
_cell.angle_gamma   90.00
#
_symmetry.space_group_name_H-M   'P 1'
#
loop_
_entity.id
_entity.type
_entity.pdbx_description
1 polymer ?
#
loop_
_entity_poly.entity_id
_entity_poly.type
_entity_poly.pdbx_seq_one_letter_code
_entity_poly.pdbx_strand_id
1 'polypeptide(L)'
;MAKEYTFMDFWHDAEAQKRWLRRFVLLILVLLLPAALLAFYARPSADDYVYAARTHAVVEQYGADWGRLLAAAWETTVYFFRNWQGLYVSGFVLALQPAIFGNQWYGLTFLCVLIPLFLCLYAAARIVIFRLEPAQKRLPLALSLLFLFAFVEGMPSPVEGLYWFNGAMNYLPYFALTILNTALMFALAMPDNLSRFRRAAYMVFGTGIGLVIGGGHQVVGELNILLLLFGTIVCVRSRNFRIVPALVSAIVGLLINITAPGTQVRTEGFTGTGLVEAIAKSFVLAGMQWIRWLDVPLLCLLLLLALPLHRLAQSCVLSDRIFRNPWWGIAGTYVLMWAMIFLPSYTMGGIGAGRLLNVVWMTFILGLAVSEFLLLGWLERIRSVSLTTAEHRLWHHARFLPAAMAAMLVCMACVGSHTVKEGQDNFFATSLEAAYELANGQAAAFARTLDEREAILSDERVTDAEITPLGADERPWLLYYTDVSVGPDLWGLTPYYGKNSVVVVEKQ
;
A
#
# COMPACT_ATOMS: atom_id res chain seq x y z
N MET A 1 -9.48 47.57 28.81
CA MET A 1 -8.90 47.24 27.49
C MET A 1 -8.53 45.77 27.48
N ALA A 2 -9.46 44.92 27.05
CA ALA A 2 -9.18 43.52 26.80
C ALA A 2 -8.21 43.45 25.59
N LYS A 3 -7.09 42.76 25.74
CA LYS A 3 -6.26 42.39 24.59
C LYS A 3 -7.11 41.48 23.71
N GLU A 4 -7.68 42.03 22.63
CA GLU A 4 -8.00 41.24 21.45
C GLU A 4 -6.68 40.63 20.98
N TYR A 5 -6.39 39.41 21.46
CA TYR A 5 -5.51 38.52 20.74
C TYR A 5 -6.23 38.26 19.42
N THR A 6 -5.83 38.99 18.38
CA THR A 6 -6.07 38.60 16.99
C THR A 6 -5.52 37.19 16.86
N PHE A 7 -6.39 36.20 17.03
CA PHE A 7 -6.11 34.81 16.75
C PHE A 7 -5.75 34.76 15.27
N MET A 8 -4.46 34.77 14.95
CA MET A 8 -4.01 34.50 13.59
C MET A 8 -4.49 33.10 13.24
N ASP A 9 -5.38 33.03 12.26
CA ASP A 9 -5.83 31.79 11.69
C ASP A 9 -4.61 30.97 11.23
N PHE A 10 -4.43 29.77 11.79
CA PHE A 10 -3.32 28.86 11.46
C PHE A 10 -3.23 28.59 9.95
N TRP A 11 -4.35 28.63 9.24
CA TRP A 11 -4.38 28.45 7.79
C TRP A 11 -3.65 29.57 7.03
N HIS A 12 -3.42 30.72 7.69
CA HIS A 12 -2.77 31.90 7.14
C HIS A 12 -1.40 32.21 7.79
N ASP A 13 -1.07 31.62 8.95
CA ASP A 13 0.25 31.76 9.59
C ASP A 13 1.26 30.73 9.07
N ALA A 14 2.07 31.16 8.10
CA ALA A 14 3.09 30.33 7.47
C ALA A 14 4.18 29.83 8.44
N GLU A 15 4.56 30.61 9.45
CA GLU A 15 5.61 30.23 10.40
C GLU A 15 5.08 29.26 11.45
N ALA A 16 3.85 29.44 11.93
CA ALA A 16 3.18 28.46 12.78
C ALA A 16 3.04 27.11 12.09
N GLN A 17 2.56 27.08 10.83
CA GLN A 17 2.47 25.85 10.05
C GLN A 17 3.83 25.16 9.88
N LYS A 18 4.90 25.94 9.65
CA LYS A 18 6.26 25.40 9.48
C LYS A 18 6.78 24.76 10.77
N ARG A 19 6.60 25.44 11.92
CA ARG A 19 6.99 24.88 13.23
C ARG A 19 6.20 23.63 13.57
N TRP A 20 4.89 23.65 13.35
CA TRP A 20 4.02 22.50 13.58
C TRP A 20 4.42 21.31 12.70
N LEU A 21 4.56 21.52 11.39
CA LEU A 21 4.90 20.47 10.43
C LEU A 21 6.26 19.81 10.77
N ARG A 22 7.27 20.58 11.19
CA ARG A 22 8.56 20.03 11.62
C ARG A 22 8.42 19.06 12.80
N ARG A 23 7.61 19.42 13.81
CA ARG A 23 7.36 18.57 14.98
C ARG A 23 6.55 17.33 14.60
N PHE A 24 5.56 17.50 13.73
CA PHE A 24 4.72 16.43 13.20
C PHE A 24 5.56 15.39 12.44
N VAL A 25 6.42 15.84 11.53
CA VAL A 25 7.37 15.00 10.79
C VAL A 25 8.29 14.25 11.75
N LEU A 26 8.91 14.96 12.70
CA LEU A 26 9.83 14.34 13.66
C LEU A 26 9.14 13.25 14.49
N LEU A 27 7.92 13.51 14.96
CA LEU A 27 7.16 12.54 15.76
C LEU A 27 6.83 11.29 14.95
N ILE A 28 6.35 11.43 13.71
CA ILE A 28 6.07 10.27 12.84
C ILE A 28 7.36 9.46 12.60
N LEU A 29 8.50 10.12 12.34
CA LEU A 29 9.77 9.43 12.15
C LEU A 29 10.22 8.67 13.39
N VAL A 30 10.03 9.24 14.59
CA VAL A 30 10.34 8.56 15.85
C VAL A 30 9.42 7.36 16.07
N LEU A 31 8.11 7.50 15.80
CA LEU A 31 7.15 6.41 15.99
C LEU A 31 7.39 5.25 15.02
N LEU A 32 7.77 5.52 13.77
CA LEU A 32 8.09 4.49 12.77
C LEU A 32 9.50 3.91 12.89
N LEU A 33 10.34 4.44 13.79
CA LEU A 33 11.73 4.00 13.92
C LEU A 33 11.86 2.50 14.24
N PRO A 34 11.08 1.90 15.15
CA PRO A 34 11.17 0.46 15.42
C PRO A 34 10.87 -0.38 14.18
N ALA A 35 9.82 -0.03 13.42
CA ALA A 35 9.48 -0.73 12.18
C ALA A 35 10.60 -0.65 11.13
N ALA A 36 11.28 0.50 11.03
CA ALA A 36 12.42 0.68 10.15
C ALA A 36 13.66 -0.11 10.62
N LEU A 37 13.93 -0.18 11.93
CA LEU A 37 15.02 -0.95 12.49
C LEU A 37 14.81 -2.46 12.32
N LEU A 38 13.56 -2.92 12.40
CA LEU A 38 13.22 -4.32 12.19
C LEU A 38 13.60 -4.81 10.77
N ALA A 39 13.57 -3.91 9.77
CA ALA A 39 13.91 -4.25 8.39
C ALA A 39 15.34 -4.82 8.23
N PHE A 40 16.29 -4.47 9.10
CA PHE A 40 17.65 -5.04 9.05
C PHE A 40 17.69 -6.56 9.32
N TYR A 41 16.65 -7.10 9.95
CA TYR A 41 16.51 -8.52 10.26
C TYR A 41 15.68 -9.29 9.23
N ALA A 42 15.11 -8.61 8.23
CA ALA A 42 14.37 -9.26 7.16
C ALA A 42 15.31 -10.11 6.28
N ARG A 43 14.81 -11.26 5.80
CA ARG A 43 15.53 -12.21 4.94
C ARG A 43 14.60 -12.79 3.86
N PRO A 44 15.15 -13.18 2.69
CA PRO A 44 14.34 -13.69 1.59
C PRO A 44 13.63 -15.00 1.93
N SER A 45 12.41 -15.15 1.41
CA SER A 45 11.60 -16.36 1.60
C SER A 45 10.77 -16.70 0.36
N ALA A 46 10.49 -18.00 0.20
CA ALA A 46 9.56 -18.52 -0.80
C ALA A 46 9.85 -17.99 -2.22
N ASP A 47 8.88 -17.29 -2.82
CA ASP A 47 8.92 -16.80 -4.20
C ASP A 47 10.11 -15.86 -4.48
N ASP A 48 10.75 -15.28 -3.46
CA ASP A 48 11.96 -14.45 -3.64
C ASP A 48 13.08 -15.22 -4.34
N TYR A 49 13.21 -16.53 -4.10
CA TYR A 49 14.24 -17.36 -4.72
C TYR A 49 13.90 -17.69 -6.18
N VAL A 50 12.69 -18.18 -6.45
CA VAL A 50 12.29 -18.57 -7.82
C VAL A 50 12.31 -17.38 -8.78
N TYR A 51 11.82 -16.22 -8.34
CA TYR A 51 11.84 -15.01 -9.18
C TYR A 51 13.24 -14.44 -9.36
N ALA A 52 14.15 -14.61 -8.40
CA ALA A 52 15.47 -14.01 -8.47
C ALA A 52 16.59 -14.98 -8.88
N ALA A 53 16.29 -16.25 -9.17
CA ALA A 53 17.32 -17.25 -9.50
C ALA A 53 18.23 -16.82 -10.66
N ARG A 54 17.67 -16.27 -11.75
CA ARG A 54 18.45 -15.85 -12.91
C ARG A 54 19.27 -14.58 -12.64
N THR A 55 18.71 -13.63 -11.91
CA THR A 55 19.36 -12.36 -11.59
C THR A 55 20.45 -12.55 -10.54
N HIS A 56 20.22 -13.41 -9.55
CA HIS A 56 21.23 -13.86 -8.60
C HIS A 56 22.42 -14.53 -9.31
N ALA A 57 22.17 -15.47 -10.22
CA ALA A 57 23.22 -16.11 -11.00
C ALA A 57 24.07 -15.12 -11.82
N VAL A 58 23.45 -14.06 -12.35
CA VAL A 58 24.19 -12.99 -13.05
C VAL A 58 25.09 -12.22 -12.08
N VAL A 59 24.60 -11.89 -10.87
CA VAL A 59 25.39 -11.18 -9.87
C VAL A 59 26.57 -12.03 -9.39
N GLU A 60 26.36 -13.32 -9.13
CA GLU A 60 27.41 -14.24 -8.73
C GLU A 60 28.49 -14.39 -9.81
N GLN A 61 28.08 -14.51 -11.09
CA GLN A 61 29.02 -14.75 -12.17
C GLN A 61 29.74 -13.49 -12.69
N TYR A 62 29.07 -12.34 -12.67
CA TYR A 62 29.53 -11.13 -13.36
C TYR A 62 29.58 -9.88 -12.47
N GLY A 63 29.16 -9.98 -11.20
CA GLY A 63 28.99 -8.83 -10.32
C GLY A 63 27.85 -7.91 -10.76
N ALA A 64 27.98 -6.61 -10.49
CA ALA A 64 26.96 -5.60 -10.80
C ALA A 64 26.91 -5.18 -12.30
N ASP A 65 26.84 -6.15 -13.22
CA ASP A 65 26.59 -5.91 -14.64
C ASP A 65 25.11 -5.64 -14.89
N TRP A 66 24.73 -4.36 -14.90
CA TRP A 66 23.35 -3.92 -15.09
C TRP A 66 22.74 -4.35 -16.42
N GLY A 67 23.53 -4.47 -17.49
CA GLY A 67 23.00 -4.88 -18.80
C GLY A 67 22.50 -6.32 -18.77
N ARG A 68 23.33 -7.22 -18.23
CA ARG A 68 22.97 -8.63 -18.03
C ARG A 68 21.87 -8.81 -17.01
N LEU A 69 21.90 -8.02 -15.92
CA LEU A 69 20.92 -8.10 -14.86
C LEU A 69 19.52 -7.74 -15.35
N LEU A 70 19.38 -6.65 -16.11
CA LEU A 70 18.09 -6.25 -16.69
C LEU A 70 17.61 -7.26 -17.75
N ALA A 71 18.52 -7.86 -18.52
CA ALA A 71 18.19 -8.94 -19.45
C ALA A 71 17.65 -10.18 -18.70
N ALA A 72 18.31 -10.60 -17.61
CA ALA A 72 17.86 -11.73 -16.80
C ALA A 72 16.49 -11.48 -16.12
N ALA A 73 16.25 -10.26 -15.63
CA ALA A 73 14.94 -9.86 -15.09
C ALA A 73 13.85 -9.90 -16.18
N TRP A 74 14.17 -9.47 -17.40
CA TRP A 74 13.26 -9.56 -18.55
C TRP A 74 12.96 -11.01 -18.93
N GLU A 75 13.98 -11.86 -19.03
CA GLU A 75 13.77 -13.28 -19.35
C GLU A 75 12.95 -14.00 -18.27
N THR A 76 13.14 -13.64 -17.01
CA THR A 76 12.31 -14.12 -15.90
C THR A 76 10.86 -13.69 -16.09
N THR A 77 10.63 -12.42 -16.44
CA THR A 77 9.30 -11.89 -16.74
C THR A 77 8.63 -12.69 -17.86
N VAL A 78 9.34 -12.96 -18.95
CA VAL A 78 8.83 -13.75 -20.07
C VAL A 78 8.49 -15.19 -19.65
N TYR A 79 9.33 -15.80 -18.81
CA TYR A 79 9.07 -17.14 -18.29
C TYR A 79 7.79 -17.19 -17.47
N PHE A 80 7.63 -16.32 -16.47
CA PHE A 80 6.44 -16.30 -15.63
C PHE A 80 5.18 -15.91 -16.43
N PHE A 81 5.30 -14.96 -17.36
CA PHE A 81 4.20 -14.57 -18.25
C PHE A 81 3.63 -15.76 -19.03
N ARG A 82 4.49 -16.69 -19.45
CA ARG A 82 4.09 -17.88 -20.22
C ARG A 82 3.67 -19.07 -19.37
N ASN A 83 4.25 -19.24 -18.18
CA ASN A 83 4.15 -20.50 -17.44
C ASN A 83 3.46 -20.38 -16.07
N TRP A 84 3.20 -19.17 -15.56
CA TRP A 84 2.67 -19.01 -14.19
C TRP A 84 1.70 -17.86 -13.98
N GLN A 85 1.98 -16.64 -14.43
CA GLN A 85 1.06 -15.51 -14.28
C GLN A 85 1.45 -14.38 -15.22
N GLY A 86 0.47 -13.70 -15.82
CA GLY A 86 0.62 -12.61 -16.78
C GLY A 86 1.18 -11.29 -16.24
N LEU A 87 1.98 -11.35 -15.17
CA LEU A 87 2.61 -10.23 -14.48
C LEU A 87 3.75 -9.59 -15.30
N TYR A 88 3.43 -8.96 -16.45
CA TYR A 88 4.44 -8.46 -17.40
C TYR A 88 5.23 -7.23 -16.91
N VAL A 89 4.83 -6.59 -15.81
CA VAL A 89 5.65 -5.58 -15.11
C VAL A 89 6.12 -6.12 -13.76
N SER A 90 5.23 -6.76 -13.00
CA SER A 90 5.58 -7.26 -11.66
C SER A 90 6.65 -8.34 -11.71
N GLY A 91 6.60 -9.30 -12.65
CA GLY A 91 7.66 -10.29 -12.79
C GLY A 91 9.07 -9.70 -12.94
N PHE A 92 9.18 -8.53 -13.58
CA PHE A 92 10.45 -7.83 -13.74
C PHE A 92 10.94 -7.24 -12.43
N VAL A 93 10.04 -6.60 -11.67
CA VAL A 93 10.35 -6.00 -10.37
C VAL A 93 10.71 -7.07 -9.34
N LEU A 94 9.96 -8.17 -9.31
CA LEU A 94 10.18 -9.28 -8.37
C LEU A 94 11.52 -9.98 -8.60
N ALA A 95 12.02 -10.01 -9.83
CA ALA A 95 13.34 -10.56 -10.15
C ALA A 95 14.50 -9.68 -9.64
N LEU A 96 14.25 -8.44 -9.22
CA LEU A 96 15.26 -7.48 -8.77
C LEU A 96 15.25 -7.30 -7.23
N GLN A 97 14.89 -8.35 -6.50
CA GLN A 97 14.84 -8.32 -5.04
C GLN A 97 16.24 -8.07 -4.43
N PRO A 98 16.37 -7.27 -3.35
CA PRO A 98 17.68 -6.77 -2.92
C PRO A 98 18.69 -7.84 -2.50
N ALA A 99 18.23 -9.03 -2.06
CA ALA A 99 19.13 -10.09 -1.63
C ALA A 99 19.94 -10.71 -2.77
N ILE A 100 19.67 -10.39 -4.04
CA ILE A 100 20.55 -10.80 -5.14
C ILE A 100 21.99 -10.27 -4.98
N PHE A 101 22.20 -9.23 -4.18
CA PHE A 101 23.51 -8.67 -3.84
C PHE A 101 24.03 -9.12 -2.46
N GLY A 102 23.33 -10.05 -1.81
CA GLY A 102 23.59 -10.54 -0.45
C GLY A 102 22.42 -10.27 0.49
N ASN A 103 22.12 -11.24 1.35
CA ASN A 103 20.97 -11.24 2.25
C ASN A 103 20.92 -10.04 3.22
N GLN A 104 22.06 -9.46 3.58
CA GLN A 104 22.12 -8.25 4.43
C GLN A 104 21.43 -7.03 3.80
N TRP A 105 21.27 -7.01 2.47
CA TRP A 105 20.59 -5.93 1.76
C TRP A 105 19.08 -6.12 1.66
N TYR A 106 18.55 -7.29 2.03
CA TYR A 106 17.13 -7.60 1.88
C TYR A 106 16.22 -6.60 2.62
N GLY A 107 16.69 -6.04 3.73
CA GLY A 107 15.99 -4.99 4.47
C GLY A 107 15.67 -3.72 3.66
N LEU A 108 16.36 -3.49 2.54
CA LEU A 108 16.03 -2.40 1.61
C LEU A 108 14.62 -2.52 1.02
N THR A 109 14.01 -3.70 1.09
CA THR A 109 12.58 -3.94 0.78
C THR A 109 11.68 -2.90 1.43
N PHE A 110 11.90 -2.57 2.70
CA PHE A 110 11.11 -1.59 3.44
C PHE A 110 11.14 -0.21 2.75
N LEU A 111 12.31 0.21 2.25
CA LEU A 111 12.47 1.47 1.53
C LEU A 111 11.91 1.40 0.11
N CYS A 112 12.08 0.28 -0.58
CA CYS A 112 11.48 0.01 -1.89
C CYS A 112 9.95 0.10 -1.86
N VAL A 113 9.33 -0.15 -0.70
CA VAL A 113 7.89 0.02 -0.49
C VAL A 113 7.54 1.45 -0.10
N LEU A 114 8.13 1.98 0.98
CA LEU A 114 7.69 3.25 1.55
C LEU A 114 8.00 4.46 0.65
N ILE A 115 9.13 4.46 -0.06
CA ILE A 115 9.52 5.62 -0.87
C ILE A 115 8.55 5.81 -2.04
N PRO A 116 8.28 4.82 -2.92
CA PRO A 116 7.31 4.99 -4.00
C PRO A 116 5.90 5.31 -3.49
N LEU A 117 5.48 4.65 -2.39
CA LEU A 117 4.17 4.91 -1.78
C LEU A 117 4.05 6.36 -1.29
N PHE A 118 5.04 6.85 -0.55
CA PHE A 118 5.09 8.24 -0.10
C PHE A 118 5.12 9.23 -1.28
N LEU A 119 5.95 8.98 -2.29
CA LEU A 119 6.08 9.88 -3.44
C LEU A 119 4.77 9.98 -4.23
N CYS A 120 4.08 8.86 -4.43
CA CYS A 120 2.78 8.85 -5.10
C CYS A 120 1.69 9.51 -4.25
N LEU A 121 1.63 9.24 -2.94
CA LEU A 121 0.73 9.91 -2.00
C LEU A 121 0.97 11.42 -2.00
N TYR A 122 2.22 11.86 -1.97
CA TYR A 122 2.61 13.27 -1.97
C TYR A 122 2.28 13.95 -3.29
N ALA A 123 2.60 13.32 -4.42
CA ALA A 123 2.23 13.83 -5.73
C ALA A 123 0.70 13.95 -5.87
N ALA A 124 -0.05 12.93 -5.46
CA ALA A 124 -1.50 12.93 -5.46
C ALA A 124 -2.08 14.04 -4.57
N ALA A 125 -1.61 14.15 -3.32
CA ALA A 125 -2.03 15.17 -2.38
C ALA A 125 -1.74 16.58 -2.93
N ARG A 126 -0.55 16.82 -3.52
CA ARG A 126 -0.26 18.11 -4.16
C ARG A 126 -1.21 18.41 -5.31
N ILE A 127 -1.47 17.44 -6.18
CA ILE A 127 -2.37 17.60 -7.32
C ILE A 127 -3.77 17.97 -6.82
N VAL A 128 -4.33 17.20 -5.88
CA VAL A 128 -5.69 17.41 -5.37
C VAL A 128 -5.79 18.72 -4.58
N ILE A 129 -4.91 18.92 -3.59
CA ILE A 129 -4.96 20.09 -2.70
C ILE A 129 -4.71 21.38 -3.49
N PHE A 130 -3.74 21.44 -4.40
CA PHE A 130 -3.52 22.68 -5.16
C PHE A 130 -4.61 22.93 -6.21
N ARG A 131 -5.45 21.95 -6.54
CA ARG A 131 -6.66 22.20 -7.31
C ARG A 131 -7.79 22.76 -6.46
N LEU A 132 -7.88 22.37 -5.19
CA LEU A 132 -8.93 22.79 -4.26
C LEU A 132 -8.59 24.10 -3.54
N GLU A 133 -7.40 24.19 -2.98
CA GLU A 133 -6.94 25.29 -2.14
C GLU A 133 -5.43 25.55 -2.35
N PRO A 134 -5.03 26.32 -3.39
CA PRO A 134 -3.63 26.57 -3.74
C PRO A 134 -2.80 27.24 -2.63
N ALA A 135 -3.45 27.91 -1.68
CA ALA A 135 -2.79 28.57 -0.56
C ALA A 135 -2.13 27.58 0.41
N GLN A 136 -2.63 26.34 0.49
CA GLN A 136 -2.19 25.35 1.49
C GLN A 136 -0.94 24.57 1.05
N LYS A 137 0.19 25.26 0.96
CA LYS A 137 1.48 24.72 0.45
C LYS A 137 2.06 23.56 1.27
N ARG A 138 1.73 23.46 2.56
CA ARG A 138 2.28 22.46 3.50
C ARG A 138 1.38 21.27 3.74
N LEU A 139 0.08 21.43 3.47
CA LEU A 139 -0.93 20.40 3.69
C LEU A 139 -0.65 19.11 2.90
N PRO A 140 -0.15 19.14 1.65
CA PRO A 140 0.20 17.91 0.95
C PRO A 140 1.19 17.04 1.71
N LEU A 141 2.26 17.62 2.26
CA LEU A 141 3.26 16.85 3.01
C LEU A 141 2.65 16.27 4.29
N ALA A 142 1.86 17.08 5.01
CA ALA A 142 1.20 16.65 6.25
C ALA A 142 0.25 15.47 6.02
N LEU A 143 -0.65 15.56 5.03
CA LEU A 143 -1.60 14.49 4.75
C LEU A 143 -0.92 13.22 4.21
N SER A 144 0.09 13.35 3.34
CA SER A 144 0.80 12.19 2.83
C SER A 144 1.57 11.44 3.92
N LEU A 145 2.16 12.16 4.88
CA LEU A 145 2.78 11.53 6.04
C LEU A 145 1.75 10.89 6.98
N LEU A 146 0.61 11.55 7.20
CA LEU A 146 -0.46 11.00 8.04
C LEU A 146 -1.04 9.71 7.44
N PHE A 147 -1.32 9.69 6.14
CA PHE A 147 -1.80 8.49 5.45
C PHE A 147 -0.73 7.39 5.41
N LEU A 148 0.53 7.72 5.13
CA LEU A 148 1.62 6.74 5.16
C LEU A 148 1.78 6.14 6.56
N PHE A 149 1.73 6.97 7.60
CA PHE A 149 1.81 6.55 8.98
C PHE A 149 0.65 5.63 9.34
N ALA A 150 -0.59 6.06 9.07
CA ALA A 150 -1.76 5.20 9.23
C ALA A 150 -1.55 3.88 8.50
N PHE A 151 -1.09 3.93 7.25
CA PHE A 151 -0.88 2.76 6.41
C PHE A 151 0.09 1.74 6.98
N VAL A 152 1.16 2.19 7.64
CA VAL A 152 2.12 1.30 8.29
C VAL A 152 1.55 0.74 9.59
N GLU A 153 0.98 1.59 10.46
CA GLU A 153 0.52 1.16 11.78
C GLU A 153 -0.69 0.22 11.73
N GLY A 154 -1.62 0.47 10.80
CA GLY A 154 -2.87 -0.27 10.68
C GLY A 154 -2.84 -1.43 9.68
N MET A 155 -1.67 -1.74 9.09
CA MET A 155 -1.56 -2.74 8.02
C MET A 155 -2.01 -4.14 8.51
N PRO A 156 -2.97 -4.81 7.85
CA PRO A 156 -3.45 -6.13 8.28
C PRO A 156 -2.42 -7.26 8.22
N SER A 157 -1.49 -7.22 7.27
CA SER A 157 -0.37 -8.17 7.11
C SER A 157 0.93 -7.39 6.86
N PRO A 158 1.58 -6.85 7.91
CA PRO A 158 2.80 -6.06 7.75
C PRO A 158 3.93 -6.86 7.10
N VAL A 159 4.06 -8.16 7.43
CA VAL A 159 5.08 -9.04 6.84
C VAL A 159 4.99 -9.07 5.31
N GLU A 160 3.79 -9.28 4.77
CA GLU A 160 3.60 -9.34 3.31
C GLU A 160 3.54 -7.96 2.64
N GLY A 161 3.47 -6.87 3.40
CA GLY A 161 3.36 -5.51 2.87
C GLY A 161 4.62 -4.66 3.04
N LEU A 162 5.50 -4.97 3.99
CA LEU A 162 6.65 -4.13 4.34
C LEU A 162 7.99 -4.89 4.30
N TYR A 163 8.00 -6.18 4.62
CA TYR A 163 9.24 -6.93 4.88
C TYR A 163 9.51 -8.02 3.85
N TRP A 164 8.49 -8.73 3.38
CA TRP A 164 8.63 -9.75 2.33
C TRP A 164 8.52 -9.09 0.94
N PHE A 165 9.63 -9.08 0.19
CA PHE A 165 9.77 -8.34 -1.06
C PHE A 165 8.76 -8.77 -2.11
N ASN A 166 8.64 -10.07 -2.37
CA ASN A 166 7.73 -10.54 -3.41
C ASN A 166 6.27 -10.15 -3.12
N GLY A 167 5.82 -10.36 -1.88
CA GLY A 167 4.48 -9.97 -1.43
C GLY A 167 4.22 -8.49 -1.57
N ALA A 168 5.14 -7.66 -1.09
CA ALA A 168 4.96 -6.22 -1.03
C ALA A 168 5.00 -5.59 -2.43
N MET A 169 6.03 -5.94 -3.22
CA MET A 169 6.29 -5.32 -4.52
C MET A 169 5.28 -5.75 -5.59
N ASN A 170 4.60 -6.89 -5.41
CA ASN A 170 3.56 -7.32 -6.32
C ASN A 170 2.26 -6.50 -6.22
N TYR A 171 2.05 -5.73 -5.14
CA TYR A 171 0.82 -4.97 -4.90
C TYR A 171 1.05 -3.47 -4.67
N LEU A 172 1.90 -3.11 -3.71
CA LEU A 172 1.96 -1.75 -3.17
C LEU A 172 2.45 -0.69 -4.17
N PRO A 173 3.47 -0.95 -5.02
CA PRO A 173 3.88 0.00 -6.04
C PRO A 173 2.75 0.34 -7.02
N TYR A 174 1.96 -0.67 -7.41
CA TYR A 174 0.83 -0.48 -8.32
C TYR A 174 -0.30 0.25 -7.64
N PHE A 175 -0.55 -0.04 -6.35
CA PHE A 175 -1.56 0.68 -5.56
C PHE A 175 -1.18 2.16 -5.39
N ALA A 176 0.09 2.43 -5.11
CA ALA A 176 0.64 3.79 -5.07
C ALA A 176 0.40 4.52 -6.41
N LEU A 177 0.68 3.85 -7.54
CA LEU A 177 0.40 4.38 -8.87
C LEU A 177 -1.10 4.59 -9.11
N THR A 178 -2.00 3.74 -8.60
CA THR A 178 -3.46 3.92 -8.68
C THR A 178 -3.90 5.20 -7.95
N ILE A 179 -3.33 5.49 -6.77
CA ILE A 179 -3.59 6.75 -6.04
C ILE A 179 -3.18 7.96 -6.90
N LEU A 180 -1.97 7.92 -7.48
CA LEU A 180 -1.49 8.97 -8.36
C LEU A 180 -2.38 9.13 -9.60
N ASN A 181 -2.76 8.04 -10.24
CA ASN A 181 -3.60 8.06 -11.45
C ASN A 181 -4.99 8.62 -11.15
N THR A 182 -5.54 8.30 -9.98
CA THR A 182 -6.81 8.87 -9.49
C THR A 182 -6.71 10.38 -9.26
N ALA A 183 -5.58 10.88 -8.77
CA ALA A 183 -5.35 12.32 -8.64
C ALA A 183 -5.19 13.02 -10.00
N LEU A 184 -4.51 12.39 -10.97
CA LEU A 184 -4.42 12.90 -12.34
C LEU A 184 -5.82 12.97 -12.99
N MET A 185 -6.61 11.90 -12.84
CA MET A 185 -8.01 11.85 -13.27
C MET A 185 -8.82 12.98 -12.63
N PHE A 186 -8.72 13.16 -11.31
CA PHE A 186 -9.38 14.24 -10.59
C PHE A 186 -9.02 15.61 -11.16
N ALA A 187 -7.74 15.89 -11.41
CA ALA A 187 -7.30 17.15 -11.98
C ALA A 187 -7.81 17.38 -13.41
N LEU A 188 -7.91 16.33 -14.21
CA LEU A 188 -8.45 16.36 -15.58
C LEU A 188 -9.97 16.51 -15.63
N ALA A 189 -10.67 16.04 -14.60
CA ALA A 189 -12.13 16.17 -14.44
C ALA A 189 -12.56 17.59 -14.07
N MET A 190 -11.70 18.33 -13.36
CA MET A 190 -11.99 19.69 -12.91
C MET A 190 -12.00 20.73 -14.05
N PRO A 191 -12.70 21.88 -13.88
CA PRO A 191 -12.72 22.96 -14.87
C PRO A 191 -11.33 23.45 -15.30
N ASP A 192 -11.25 23.94 -16.55
CA ASP A 192 -10.02 24.24 -17.31
C ASP A 192 -9.18 25.40 -16.74
N ASN A 193 -8.46 25.15 -15.64
CA ASN A 193 -7.41 26.05 -15.11
C ASN A 193 -5.99 25.52 -15.36
N LEU A 194 -5.87 24.39 -16.07
CA LEU A 194 -4.58 23.78 -16.40
C LEU A 194 -4.06 24.33 -17.73
N SER A 195 -2.75 24.62 -17.78
CA SER A 195 -2.10 24.93 -19.05
C SER A 195 -2.20 23.74 -20.02
N ARG A 196 -2.23 24.02 -21.33
CA ARG A 196 -2.31 22.98 -22.38
C ARG A 196 -1.22 21.92 -22.21
N PHE A 197 0.00 22.33 -21.87
CA PHE A 197 1.12 21.44 -21.59
C PHE A 197 0.86 20.52 -20.39
N ARG A 198 0.47 21.07 -19.23
CA ARG A 198 0.21 20.24 -18.03
C ARG A 198 -0.92 19.25 -18.27
N ARG A 199 -1.97 19.68 -18.98
CA ARG A 199 -3.09 18.80 -19.35
C ARG A 199 -2.64 17.65 -20.25
N ALA A 200 -1.85 17.94 -21.29
CA ALA A 200 -1.29 16.92 -22.16
C ALA A 200 -0.39 15.95 -21.37
N ALA A 201 0.49 16.48 -20.51
CA ALA A 201 1.32 15.67 -19.63
C ALA A 201 0.47 14.75 -18.74
N TYR A 202 -0.56 15.24 -18.07
CA TYR A 202 -1.42 14.40 -17.21
C TYR A 202 -2.12 13.29 -17.98
N MET A 203 -2.58 13.55 -19.21
CA MET A 203 -3.17 12.51 -20.05
C MET A 203 -2.14 11.44 -20.44
N VAL A 204 -0.94 11.86 -20.89
CA VAL A 204 0.14 10.95 -21.30
C VAL A 204 0.62 10.11 -20.11
N PHE A 205 0.89 10.75 -18.97
CA PHE A 205 1.31 10.08 -17.75
C PHE A 205 0.23 9.13 -17.24
N GLY A 206 -1.04 9.57 -17.17
CA GLY A 206 -2.14 8.70 -16.72
C GLY A 206 -2.36 7.49 -17.63
N THR A 207 -2.14 7.65 -18.93
CA THR A 207 -2.16 6.55 -19.91
C THR A 207 -1.04 5.55 -19.64
N GLY A 208 0.21 6.02 -19.53
CA GLY A 208 1.35 5.16 -19.23
C GLY A 208 1.21 4.43 -17.90
N ILE A 209 0.79 5.14 -16.85
CA ILE A 209 0.50 4.56 -15.52
C ILE A 209 -0.58 3.47 -15.62
N GLY A 210 -1.65 3.72 -16.39
CA GLY A 210 -2.71 2.72 -16.61
C GLY A 210 -2.18 1.39 -17.15
N LEU A 211 -1.27 1.44 -18.14
CA LEU A 211 -0.64 0.23 -18.67
C LEU A 211 0.29 -0.45 -17.66
N VAL A 212 1.05 0.34 -16.88
CA VAL A 212 1.98 -0.20 -15.87
C VAL A 212 1.22 -0.92 -14.76
N ILE A 213 0.13 -0.35 -14.26
CA ILE A 213 -0.72 -0.96 -13.22
C ILE A 213 -1.31 -2.29 -13.73
N GLY A 214 -1.74 -2.35 -15.00
CA GLY A 214 -2.25 -3.58 -15.61
C GLY A 214 -1.24 -4.74 -15.65
N GLY A 215 0.06 -4.44 -15.68
CA GLY A 215 1.13 -5.44 -15.63
C GLY A 215 1.56 -5.85 -14.21
N GLY A 216 0.97 -5.23 -13.19
CA GLY A 216 1.07 -5.64 -11.80
C GLY A 216 0.03 -6.71 -11.43
N HIS A 217 -0.37 -6.76 -10.17
CA HIS A 217 -1.39 -7.70 -9.72
C HIS A 217 -2.82 -7.31 -10.18
N GLN A 218 -3.63 -8.31 -10.57
CA GLN A 218 -4.93 -8.08 -11.24
C GLN A 218 -5.92 -7.26 -10.39
N VAL A 219 -5.98 -7.51 -9.09
CA VAL A 219 -6.87 -6.78 -8.15
C VAL A 219 -6.62 -5.27 -8.14
N VAL A 220 -5.35 -4.85 -8.24
CA VAL A 220 -5.00 -3.42 -8.27
C VAL A 220 -5.29 -2.83 -9.66
N GLY A 221 -5.09 -3.61 -10.72
CA GLY A 221 -5.55 -3.29 -12.07
C GLY A 221 -7.05 -3.03 -12.15
N GLU A 222 -7.85 -3.91 -11.54
CA GLU A 222 -9.30 -3.77 -11.42
C GLU A 222 -9.68 -2.49 -10.67
N LEU A 223 -9.10 -2.24 -9.49
CA LEU A 223 -9.34 -1.02 -8.71
C LEU A 223 -9.10 0.25 -9.55
N ASN A 224 -7.99 0.29 -10.29
CA ASN A 224 -7.67 1.43 -11.16
C ASN A 224 -8.70 1.61 -12.30
N ILE A 225 -9.16 0.53 -12.92
CA ILE A 225 -10.22 0.59 -13.94
C ILE A 225 -11.52 1.13 -13.34
N LEU A 226 -11.94 0.64 -12.17
CA LEU A 226 -13.17 1.09 -11.51
C LEU A 226 -13.14 2.59 -11.20
N LEU A 227 -12.01 3.10 -10.69
CA LEU A 227 -11.83 4.52 -10.40
C LEU A 227 -11.86 5.37 -11.68
N LEU A 228 -11.14 4.95 -12.73
CA LEU A 228 -11.12 5.65 -14.02
C LEU A 228 -12.48 5.60 -14.74
N LEU A 229 -13.20 4.48 -14.62
CA LEU A 229 -14.55 4.31 -15.15
C LEU A 229 -15.51 5.26 -14.44
N PHE A 230 -15.48 5.31 -13.11
CA PHE A 230 -16.26 6.26 -12.33
C PHE A 230 -15.99 7.70 -12.76
N GLY A 231 -14.71 8.11 -12.83
CA GLY A 231 -14.35 9.45 -13.28
C GLY A 231 -14.81 9.76 -14.70
N THR A 232 -14.73 8.77 -15.60
CA THR A 232 -15.24 8.90 -16.97
C THR A 232 -16.76 9.12 -16.97
N ILE A 233 -17.53 8.32 -16.25
CA ILE A 233 -19.00 8.43 -16.14
C ILE A 233 -19.40 9.81 -15.59
N VAL A 234 -18.72 10.30 -14.57
CA VAL A 234 -18.96 11.65 -14.01
C VAL A 234 -18.71 12.73 -15.07
N CYS A 235 -17.65 12.57 -15.86
CA CYS A 235 -17.23 13.53 -16.89
C CYS A 235 -18.03 13.47 -18.20
N VAL A 236 -18.78 12.39 -18.47
CA VAL A 236 -19.62 12.23 -19.68
C VAL A 236 -20.65 13.36 -19.79
N ARG A 237 -21.28 13.76 -18.67
CA ARG A 237 -22.28 14.85 -18.68
C ARG A 237 -21.68 16.20 -19.08
N SER A 238 -20.41 16.42 -18.74
CA SER A 238 -19.64 17.60 -19.15
C SER A 238 -18.95 17.46 -20.52
N ARG A 239 -19.17 16.35 -21.24
CA ARG A 239 -18.49 16.00 -22.50
C ARG A 239 -16.96 16.07 -22.39
N ASN A 240 -16.42 15.74 -21.22
CA ASN A 240 -14.98 15.75 -20.95
C ASN A 240 -14.42 14.32 -21.09
N PHE A 241 -13.81 14.03 -22.24
CA PHE A 241 -13.30 12.69 -22.56
C PHE A 241 -11.80 12.51 -22.28
N ARG A 242 -11.17 13.42 -21.52
CA ARG A 242 -9.71 13.43 -21.30
C ARG A 242 -9.18 12.25 -20.49
N ILE A 243 -10.07 11.59 -19.73
CA ILE A 243 -9.74 10.42 -18.90
C ILE A 243 -9.76 9.12 -19.73
N VAL A 244 -10.48 9.11 -20.86
CA VAL A 244 -10.70 7.91 -21.68
C VAL A 244 -9.41 7.22 -22.11
N PRO A 245 -8.35 7.92 -22.55
CA PRO A 245 -7.08 7.26 -22.89
C PRO A 245 -6.49 6.45 -21.74
N ALA A 246 -6.53 6.98 -20.51
CA ALA A 246 -6.06 6.27 -19.33
C ALA A 246 -6.92 5.05 -19.01
N LEU A 247 -8.25 5.16 -19.14
CA LEU A 247 -9.18 4.04 -18.95
C LEU A 247 -8.93 2.93 -19.97
N VAL A 248 -8.83 3.27 -21.26
CA VAL A 248 -8.55 2.30 -22.33
C VAL A 248 -7.21 1.61 -22.10
N SER A 249 -6.17 2.37 -21.74
CA SER A 249 -4.85 1.80 -21.45
C SER A 249 -4.86 0.87 -20.24
N ALA A 250 -5.62 1.19 -19.18
CA ALA A 250 -5.77 0.33 -18.02
C ALA A 250 -6.49 -0.98 -18.37
N ILE A 251 -7.55 -0.90 -19.17
CA ILE A 251 -8.28 -2.07 -19.68
C ILE A 251 -7.35 -2.93 -20.54
N VAL A 252 -6.64 -2.34 -21.50
CA VAL A 252 -5.69 -3.07 -22.36
C VAL A 252 -4.61 -3.75 -21.53
N GLY A 253 -4.01 -3.04 -20.56
CA GLY A 253 -3.00 -3.61 -19.67
C GLY A 253 -3.52 -4.81 -18.87
N LEU A 254 -4.69 -4.68 -18.24
CA LEU A 254 -5.29 -5.79 -17.51
C LEU A 254 -5.68 -6.95 -18.43
N LEU A 255 -6.17 -6.66 -19.65
CA LEU A 255 -6.48 -7.69 -20.65
C LEU A 255 -5.23 -8.51 -20.99
N ILE A 256 -4.09 -7.88 -21.25
CA ILE A 256 -2.81 -8.57 -21.51
C ILE A 256 -2.45 -9.50 -20.35
N ASN A 257 -2.68 -9.07 -19.11
CA ASN A 257 -2.38 -9.85 -17.92
C ASN A 257 -3.29 -11.08 -17.79
N ILE A 258 -4.61 -10.89 -17.91
CA ILE A 258 -5.57 -11.99 -17.70
C ILE A 258 -5.60 -13.00 -18.86
N THR A 259 -5.28 -12.57 -20.08
CA THR A 259 -5.23 -13.46 -21.25
C THR A 259 -3.86 -14.11 -21.45
N ALA A 260 -2.87 -13.79 -20.61
CA ALA A 260 -1.55 -14.39 -20.68
C ALA A 260 -1.63 -15.92 -20.46
N PRO A 261 -0.82 -16.72 -21.20
CA PRO A 261 -0.82 -18.17 -21.05
C PRO A 261 -0.52 -18.62 -19.60
N GLY A 262 0.40 -17.95 -18.92
CA GLY A 262 0.72 -18.27 -17.53
C GLY A 262 -0.47 -18.09 -16.59
N THR A 263 -1.31 -17.06 -16.82
CA THR A 263 -2.50 -16.84 -15.99
C THR A 263 -3.51 -17.99 -16.14
N GLN A 264 -3.62 -18.60 -17.33
CA GLN A 264 -4.45 -19.79 -17.52
C GLN A 264 -3.92 -20.96 -16.69
N VAL A 265 -2.61 -21.24 -16.77
CA VAL A 265 -1.95 -22.30 -15.97
C VAL A 265 -2.20 -22.11 -14.47
N ARG A 266 -2.04 -20.90 -13.94
CA ARG A 266 -2.29 -20.63 -12.53
C ARG A 266 -3.76 -20.74 -12.14
N THR A 267 -4.68 -20.40 -13.04
CA THR A 267 -6.12 -20.52 -12.76
C THR A 267 -6.56 -21.98 -12.69
N GLU A 268 -5.95 -22.87 -13.48
CA GLU A 268 -6.19 -24.33 -13.40
C GLU A 268 -5.81 -24.92 -12.03
N GLY A 269 -4.84 -24.32 -11.34
CA GLY A 269 -4.41 -24.73 -10.00
C GLY A 269 -5.36 -24.36 -8.86
N PHE A 270 -6.40 -23.55 -9.11
CA PHE A 270 -7.36 -23.14 -8.09
C PHE A 270 -8.76 -23.72 -8.33
N THR A 271 -9.39 -24.20 -7.26
CA THR A 271 -10.81 -24.53 -7.24
C THR A 271 -11.61 -23.28 -6.87
N GLY A 272 -12.05 -22.53 -7.88
CA GLY A 272 -12.91 -21.36 -7.69
C GLY A 272 -14.28 -21.70 -7.09
N THR A 273 -15.03 -20.66 -6.70
CA THR A 273 -16.43 -20.81 -6.26
C THR A 273 -17.41 -20.41 -7.37
N GLY A 274 -18.66 -20.86 -7.28
CA GLY A 274 -19.69 -20.44 -8.24
C GLY A 274 -19.89 -18.92 -8.24
N LEU A 275 -20.17 -18.31 -9.40
CA LEU A 275 -20.26 -16.85 -9.52
C LEU A 275 -21.18 -16.19 -8.48
N VAL A 276 -22.37 -16.75 -8.27
CA VAL A 276 -23.36 -16.24 -7.30
C VAL A 276 -22.83 -16.37 -5.87
N GLU A 277 -22.18 -17.49 -5.56
CA GLU A 277 -21.57 -17.73 -4.26
C GLU A 277 -20.43 -16.75 -4.01
N ALA A 278 -19.56 -16.51 -4.99
CA ALA A 278 -18.47 -15.53 -4.91
C ALA A 278 -19.00 -14.11 -4.67
N ILE A 279 -20.06 -13.70 -5.39
CA ILE A 279 -20.72 -12.40 -5.19
C ILE A 279 -21.24 -12.27 -3.75
N ALA A 280 -22.00 -13.25 -3.27
CA ALA A 280 -22.59 -13.21 -1.93
C ALA A 280 -21.51 -13.25 -0.83
N LYS A 281 -20.55 -14.17 -0.93
CA LYS A 281 -19.44 -14.32 0.02
C LYS A 281 -18.60 -13.05 0.08
N SER A 282 -18.15 -12.53 -1.06
CA SER A 282 -17.33 -11.31 -1.09
C SER A 282 -18.06 -10.09 -0.53
N PHE A 283 -19.38 -9.98 -0.74
CA PHE A 283 -20.18 -8.91 -0.16
C PHE A 283 -20.20 -9.00 1.36
N VAL A 284 -20.47 -10.19 1.92
CA VAL A 284 -20.45 -10.41 3.38
C VAL A 284 -19.04 -10.17 3.95
N LEU A 285 -18.00 -10.69 3.29
CA LEU A 285 -16.60 -10.51 3.71
C LEU A 285 -16.21 -9.03 3.74
N ALA A 286 -16.60 -8.24 2.74
CA ALA A 286 -16.38 -6.79 2.74
C ALA A 286 -17.06 -6.13 3.95
N GLY A 287 -18.31 -6.47 4.24
CA GLY A 287 -19.02 -5.97 5.42
C GLY A 287 -18.37 -6.37 6.75
N MET A 288 -17.89 -7.61 6.86
CA MET A 288 -17.14 -8.06 8.04
C MET A 288 -15.84 -7.26 8.22
N GLN A 289 -15.11 -6.97 7.13
CA GLN A 289 -13.90 -6.14 7.21
C GLN A 289 -14.22 -4.71 7.64
N TRP A 290 -15.32 -4.11 7.18
CA TRP A 290 -15.77 -2.80 7.67
C TRP A 290 -15.93 -2.80 9.18
N ILE A 291 -16.69 -3.75 9.73
CA ILE A 291 -16.92 -3.85 11.17
C ILE A 291 -15.61 -4.07 11.92
N ARG A 292 -14.77 -4.97 11.40
CA ARG A 292 -13.47 -5.33 11.97
C ARG A 292 -12.52 -4.14 12.03
N TRP A 293 -12.58 -3.21 11.07
CA TRP A 293 -11.66 -2.07 11.01
C TRP A 293 -12.22 -0.79 11.64
N LEU A 294 -13.40 -0.85 12.28
CA LEU A 294 -13.91 0.23 13.12
C LEU A 294 -13.23 0.19 14.49
N ASP A 295 -12.03 0.75 14.57
CA ASP A 295 -11.20 0.73 15.76
C ASP A 295 -10.82 2.15 16.26
N VAL A 296 -10.08 2.19 17.37
CA VAL A 296 -9.62 3.44 17.99
C VAL A 296 -8.57 4.17 17.13
N PRO A 297 -7.58 3.50 16.51
CA PRO A 297 -6.68 4.14 15.55
C PRO A 297 -7.40 4.82 14.39
N LEU A 298 -8.44 4.20 13.82
CA LEU A 298 -9.25 4.80 12.77
C LEU A 298 -9.94 6.07 13.26
N LEU A 299 -10.53 6.05 14.46
CA LEU A 299 -11.15 7.25 15.03
C LEU A 299 -10.12 8.38 15.21
N CYS A 300 -8.91 8.06 15.69
CA CYS A 300 -7.81 9.03 15.79
C CYS A 300 -7.46 9.63 14.43
N LEU A 301 -7.38 8.80 13.39
CA LEU A 301 -7.12 9.25 12.02
C LEU A 301 -8.19 10.21 11.51
N LEU A 302 -9.47 9.87 11.64
CA LEU A 302 -10.59 10.72 11.21
C LEU A 302 -10.57 12.07 11.97
N LEU A 303 -10.34 12.05 13.29
CA LEU A 303 -10.21 13.29 14.07
C LEU A 303 -9.03 14.17 13.61
N LEU A 304 -7.90 13.56 13.24
CA LEU A 304 -6.74 14.28 12.69
C LEU A 304 -7.02 14.84 11.28
N LEU A 305 -7.90 14.19 10.51
CA LEU A 305 -8.31 14.59 9.17
C LEU A 305 -9.45 15.64 9.16
N ALA A 306 -10.23 15.72 10.23
CA ALA A 306 -11.42 16.58 10.29
C ALA A 306 -11.14 18.05 9.92
N LEU A 307 -10.14 18.69 10.54
CA LEU A 307 -9.78 20.09 10.23
C LEU A 307 -9.28 20.30 8.79
N PRO A 308 -8.28 19.54 8.29
CA PRO A 308 -7.83 19.72 6.92
C PRO A 308 -8.88 19.38 5.87
N LEU A 309 -9.71 18.35 6.08
CA LEU A 309 -10.77 18.00 5.15
C LEU A 309 -11.92 19.01 5.18
N HIS A 310 -12.27 19.56 6.35
CA HIS A 310 -13.21 20.66 6.48
C HIS A 310 -12.74 21.87 5.65
N ARG A 311 -11.46 22.26 5.81
CA ARG A 311 -10.86 23.35 5.03
C ARG A 311 -10.92 23.11 3.53
N LEU A 312 -10.68 21.88 3.08
CA LEU A 312 -10.80 21.53 1.66
C LEU A 312 -12.25 21.54 1.16
N ALA A 313 -13.22 21.17 2.00
CA ALA A 313 -14.64 21.13 1.65
C ALA A 313 -15.21 22.55 1.39
N GLN A 314 -14.63 23.56 2.03
CA GLN A 314 -14.90 24.99 1.80
C GLN A 314 -14.40 25.52 0.45
N SER A 315 -13.68 24.71 -0.34
CA SER A 315 -13.19 25.14 -1.66
C SER A 315 -14.32 25.60 -2.57
N CYS A 316 -14.17 26.82 -3.11
CA CYS A 316 -15.10 27.41 -4.07
C CYS A 316 -15.02 26.77 -5.47
N VAL A 317 -13.98 25.95 -5.72
CA VAL A 317 -13.80 25.23 -7.00
C VAL A 317 -14.84 24.11 -7.15
N LEU A 318 -15.31 23.58 -6.03
CA LEU A 318 -16.28 22.49 -6.01
C LEU A 318 -17.71 23.04 -5.98
N SER A 319 -18.59 22.39 -6.74
CA SER A 319 -20.03 22.67 -6.70
C SER A 319 -20.68 22.03 -5.48
N ASP A 320 -21.68 22.70 -4.89
CA ASP A 320 -22.54 22.15 -3.83
C ASP A 320 -23.18 20.81 -4.21
N ARG A 321 -23.35 20.53 -5.51
CA ARG A 321 -23.91 19.25 -6.00
C ARG A 321 -23.13 18.04 -5.51
N ILE A 322 -21.81 18.16 -5.35
CA ILE A 322 -20.94 17.06 -4.89
C ILE A 322 -21.28 16.68 -3.44
N PHE A 323 -21.64 17.67 -2.62
CA PHE A 323 -21.91 17.49 -1.20
C PHE A 323 -23.36 17.11 -0.88
N ARG A 324 -24.27 17.07 -1.88
CA ARG A 324 -25.69 16.77 -1.63
C ARG A 324 -25.95 15.39 -1.02
N ASN A 325 -25.08 14.44 -1.32
CA ASN A 325 -25.25 13.04 -0.97
C ASN A 325 -23.96 12.51 -0.31
N PRO A 326 -23.74 12.78 0.99
CA PRO A 326 -22.52 12.39 1.68
C PRO A 326 -22.32 10.85 1.73
N TRP A 327 -23.41 10.09 1.66
CA TRP A 327 -23.41 8.62 1.67
C TRP A 327 -22.72 7.99 0.46
N TRP A 328 -22.51 8.74 -0.65
CA TRP A 328 -21.79 8.21 -1.81
C TRP A 328 -20.33 7.85 -1.49
N GLY A 329 -19.70 8.52 -0.51
CA GLY A 329 -18.37 8.16 -0.05
C GLY A 329 -18.34 6.75 0.52
N ILE A 330 -19.24 6.47 1.47
CA ILE A 330 -19.35 5.17 2.16
C ILE A 330 -19.74 4.08 1.16
N ALA A 331 -20.78 4.32 0.36
CA ALA A 331 -21.26 3.36 -0.64
C ALA A 331 -20.19 3.05 -1.69
N GLY A 332 -19.50 4.07 -2.21
CA GLY A 332 -18.42 3.90 -3.17
C GLY A 332 -17.25 3.10 -2.58
N THR A 333 -16.84 3.42 -1.36
CA THR A 333 -15.77 2.69 -0.66
C THR A 333 -16.13 1.21 -0.47
N TYR A 334 -17.35 0.93 -0.04
CA TYR A 334 -17.84 -0.43 0.13
C TYR A 334 -17.84 -1.21 -1.19
N VAL A 335 -18.32 -0.60 -2.28
CA VAL A 335 -18.35 -1.24 -3.61
C VAL A 335 -16.94 -1.52 -4.12
N LEU A 336 -15.98 -0.60 -3.93
CA LEU A 336 -14.59 -0.83 -4.33
C LEU A 336 -13.97 -1.98 -3.55
N MET A 337 -14.15 -2.03 -2.22
CA MET A 337 -13.66 -3.14 -1.40
C MET A 337 -14.30 -4.47 -1.80
N TRP A 338 -15.62 -4.47 -2.00
CA TRP A 338 -16.36 -5.64 -2.46
C TRP A 338 -15.80 -6.17 -3.77
N ALA A 339 -15.57 -5.30 -4.76
CA ALA A 339 -14.99 -5.68 -6.04
C ALA A 339 -13.58 -6.29 -5.88
N MET A 340 -12.73 -5.66 -5.06
CA MET A 340 -11.38 -6.18 -4.79
C MET A 340 -11.37 -7.55 -4.11
N ILE A 341 -12.35 -7.82 -3.23
CA ILE A 341 -12.51 -9.12 -2.53
C ILE A 341 -13.24 -10.14 -3.41
N PHE A 342 -14.08 -9.70 -4.35
CA PHE A 342 -14.80 -10.56 -5.27
C PHE A 342 -13.85 -11.39 -6.11
N LEU A 343 -12.78 -10.79 -6.66
CA LEU A 343 -11.85 -11.50 -7.53
C LEU A 343 -11.19 -12.72 -6.85
N PRO A 344 -10.53 -12.62 -5.67
CA PRO A 344 -10.01 -13.79 -4.96
C PRO A 344 -11.11 -14.72 -4.44
N SER A 345 -12.31 -14.20 -4.13
CA SER A 345 -13.43 -15.08 -3.73
C SER A 345 -13.85 -15.98 -4.89
N TYR A 346 -13.89 -15.43 -6.10
CA TYR A 346 -14.25 -16.15 -7.30
C TYR A 346 -13.18 -17.16 -7.72
N THR A 347 -11.91 -16.74 -7.72
CA THR A 347 -10.81 -17.59 -8.23
C THR A 347 -10.23 -18.53 -7.18
N MET A 348 -10.20 -18.15 -5.91
CA MET A 348 -9.54 -18.90 -4.82
C MET A 348 -10.52 -19.35 -3.71
N GLY A 349 -11.79 -18.97 -3.79
CA GLY A 349 -12.82 -19.38 -2.83
C GLY A 349 -12.80 -18.68 -1.47
N GLY A 350 -11.98 -17.63 -1.30
CA GLY A 350 -11.83 -16.90 -0.04
C GLY A 350 -11.47 -15.43 -0.19
N ILE A 351 -11.22 -14.75 0.93
CA ILE A 351 -10.97 -13.29 0.96
C ILE A 351 -9.67 -12.86 0.26
N GLY A 352 -8.75 -13.81 0.04
CA GLY A 352 -7.42 -13.56 -0.55
C GLY A 352 -6.30 -13.51 0.48
N ALA A 353 -5.06 -13.35 0.00
CA ALA A 353 -3.86 -13.28 0.84
C ALA A 353 -3.76 -11.97 1.65
N GLY A 354 -2.92 -11.93 2.68
CA GLY A 354 -2.77 -10.74 3.54
C GLY A 354 -2.28 -9.51 2.78
N ARG A 355 -1.36 -9.66 1.82
CA ARG A 355 -0.94 -8.57 0.89
C ARG A 355 -2.08 -7.96 0.07
N LEU A 356 -3.09 -8.77 -0.29
CA LEU A 356 -4.29 -8.26 -0.96
C LEU A 356 -5.14 -7.47 0.02
N LEU A 357 -5.33 -7.98 1.24
CA LEU A 357 -6.07 -7.27 2.27
C LEU A 357 -5.41 -5.98 2.71
N ASN A 358 -4.08 -5.88 2.64
CA ASN A 358 -3.37 -4.61 2.84
C ASN A 358 -3.88 -3.53 1.89
N VAL A 359 -3.96 -3.80 0.58
CA VAL A 359 -4.44 -2.81 -0.39
C VAL A 359 -5.96 -2.56 -0.28
N VAL A 360 -6.75 -3.55 0.15
CA VAL A 360 -8.18 -3.34 0.47
C VAL A 360 -8.34 -2.41 1.66
N TRP A 361 -7.56 -2.62 2.73
CA TRP A 361 -7.58 -1.80 3.93
C TRP A 361 -7.06 -0.38 3.66
N MET A 362 -6.01 -0.21 2.85
CA MET A 362 -5.55 1.12 2.42
C MET A 362 -6.62 1.84 1.58
N THR A 363 -7.36 1.10 0.73
CA THR A 363 -8.51 1.63 -0.02
C THR A 363 -9.64 2.07 0.91
N PHE A 364 -9.93 1.28 1.95
CA PHE A 364 -10.88 1.63 3.01
C PHE A 364 -10.52 2.95 3.70
N ILE A 365 -9.27 3.10 4.15
CA ILE A 365 -8.79 4.32 4.81
C ILE A 365 -8.95 5.56 3.91
N LEU A 366 -8.54 5.49 2.64
CA LEU A 366 -8.70 6.60 1.70
C LEU A 366 -10.18 6.89 1.41
N GLY A 367 -11.00 5.84 1.27
CA GLY A 367 -12.43 5.95 1.05
C GLY A 367 -13.18 6.59 2.22
N LEU A 368 -12.76 6.31 3.46
CA LEU A 368 -13.27 6.98 4.65
C LEU A 368 -12.85 8.44 4.73
N ALA A 369 -11.63 8.79 4.33
CA ALA A 369 -11.24 10.20 4.21
C ALA A 369 -12.09 10.94 3.17
N VAL A 370 -12.42 10.32 2.04
CA VAL A 370 -13.38 10.89 1.06
C VAL A 370 -14.77 11.02 1.67
N SER A 371 -15.20 10.02 2.45
CA SER A 371 -16.51 10.03 3.12
C SER A 371 -16.63 11.16 4.14
N GLU A 372 -15.60 11.36 4.97
CA GLU A 372 -15.50 12.45 5.92
C GLU A 372 -15.50 13.82 5.22
N PHE A 373 -14.72 13.96 4.13
CA PHE A 373 -14.72 15.16 3.31
C PHE A 373 -16.12 15.52 2.78
N LEU A 374 -16.85 14.52 2.26
CA LEU A 374 -18.22 14.71 1.76
C LEU A 374 -19.21 15.03 2.89
N LEU A 375 -19.05 14.41 4.06
CA LEU A 375 -19.87 14.65 5.24
C LEU A 375 -19.70 16.09 5.76
N LEU A 376 -18.45 16.54 5.93
CA LEU A 376 -18.13 17.88 6.40
C LEU A 376 -18.69 18.95 5.45
N GLY A 377 -18.50 18.78 4.14
CA GLY A 377 -19.07 19.71 3.17
C GLY A 377 -20.61 19.64 3.09
N TRP A 378 -21.23 18.48 3.34
CA TRP A 378 -22.69 18.39 3.45
C TRP A 378 -23.23 19.15 4.66
N LEU A 379 -22.60 18.99 5.82
CA LEU A 379 -22.99 19.70 7.05
C LEU A 379 -22.91 21.22 6.86
N GLU A 380 -21.79 21.72 6.37
CA GLU A 380 -21.57 23.17 6.25
C GLU A 380 -22.32 23.78 5.06
N ARG A 381 -22.19 23.20 3.85
CA ARG A 381 -22.67 23.84 2.61
C ARG A 381 -24.13 23.53 2.29
N ILE A 382 -24.64 22.37 2.72
CA ILE A 382 -26.02 21.93 2.41
C ILE A 382 -26.93 22.11 3.61
N ARG A 383 -26.48 21.71 4.80
CA ARG A 383 -27.25 21.84 6.04
C ARG A 383 -27.05 23.18 6.75
N SER A 384 -26.13 24.03 6.28
CA SER A 384 -25.83 25.34 6.88
C SER A 384 -25.45 25.24 8.36
N VAL A 385 -24.88 24.11 8.77
CA VAL A 385 -24.36 23.91 10.13
C VAL A 385 -23.04 24.66 10.22
N SER A 386 -23.00 25.76 10.96
CA SER A 386 -21.78 26.51 11.20
C SER A 386 -20.84 25.72 12.13
N LEU A 387 -19.74 25.23 11.57
CA LEU A 387 -18.65 24.60 12.33
C LEU A 387 -17.69 25.63 12.96
N THR A 388 -17.89 26.92 12.67
CA THR A 388 -17.07 28.04 13.15
C THR A 388 -16.98 28.11 14.67
N THR A 389 -18.06 27.76 15.38
CA THR A 389 -18.05 27.72 16.86
C THR A 389 -17.13 26.62 17.39
N ALA A 390 -17.14 25.44 16.75
CA ALA A 390 -16.26 24.33 17.12
C ALA A 390 -14.80 24.67 16.81
N GLU A 391 -14.53 25.26 15.64
CA GLU A 391 -13.21 25.78 15.29
C GLU A 391 -12.72 26.81 16.30
N HIS A 392 -13.55 27.79 16.67
CA HIS A 392 -13.18 28.82 17.65
C HIS A 392 -12.86 28.21 19.02
N ARG A 393 -13.59 27.17 19.45
CA ARG A 393 -13.26 26.43 20.69
C ARG A 393 -11.93 25.69 20.59
N LEU A 394 -11.64 25.05 19.45
CA LEU A 394 -10.36 24.41 19.20
C LEU A 394 -9.22 25.44 19.21
N TRP A 395 -9.42 26.60 18.59
CA TRP A 395 -8.46 27.69 18.59
C TRP A 395 -8.23 28.27 19.98
N HIS A 396 -9.29 28.44 20.79
CA HIS A 396 -9.14 28.84 22.19
C HIS A 396 -8.25 27.87 22.98
N HIS A 397 -8.24 26.58 22.61
CA HIS A 397 -7.40 25.55 23.21
C HIS A 397 -6.17 25.19 22.36
N ALA A 398 -5.77 26.06 21.41
CA ALA A 398 -4.70 25.77 20.44
C ALA A 398 -3.35 25.40 21.09
N ARG A 399 -3.09 25.85 22.33
CA ARG A 399 -1.89 25.47 23.09
C ARG A 399 -1.81 23.97 23.40
N PHE A 400 -2.95 23.28 23.48
CA PHE A 400 -3.03 21.84 23.77
C PHE A 400 -3.17 20.99 22.51
N LEU A 401 -3.55 21.58 21.38
CA LEU A 401 -3.79 20.86 20.13
C LEU A 401 -2.59 20.02 19.68
N PRO A 402 -1.33 20.52 19.71
CA PRO A 402 -0.17 19.69 19.36
C PRO A 402 0.01 18.46 20.27
N ALA A 403 -0.29 18.59 21.57
CA ALA A 403 -0.18 17.49 22.51
C ALA A 403 -1.28 16.45 22.28
N ALA A 404 -2.52 16.89 22.02
CA ALA A 404 -3.62 16.00 21.65
C ALA A 404 -3.34 15.25 20.34
N MET A 405 -2.80 15.94 19.33
CA MET A 405 -2.39 15.30 18.08
C MET A 405 -1.26 14.29 18.28
N ALA A 406 -0.27 14.63 19.11
CA ALA A 406 0.80 13.70 19.46
C ALA A 406 0.25 12.46 20.20
N ALA A 407 -0.67 12.66 21.14
CA ALA A 407 -1.33 11.56 21.85
C ALA A 407 -2.14 10.66 20.89
N MET A 408 -2.83 11.23 19.90
CA MET A 408 -3.52 10.44 18.88
C MET A 408 -2.55 9.64 18.00
N LEU A 409 -1.42 10.22 17.59
CA LEU A 409 -0.39 9.48 16.84
C LEU A 409 0.25 8.37 17.67
N VAL A 410 0.54 8.61 18.94
CA VAL A 410 1.03 7.58 19.87
C VAL A 410 -0.03 6.50 20.05
N CYS A 411 -1.31 6.87 20.19
CA CYS A 411 -2.40 5.92 20.27
C CYS A 411 -2.46 5.02 19.02
N MET A 412 -2.31 5.58 17.82
CA MET A 412 -2.25 4.81 16.58
C MET A 412 -1.03 3.89 16.52
N ALA A 413 0.13 4.32 17.03
CA ALA A 413 1.34 3.49 17.08
C ALA A 413 1.35 2.45 18.21
N CYS A 414 0.37 2.47 19.12
CA CYS A 414 0.30 1.55 20.24
C CYS A 414 -0.92 0.64 20.22
N VAL A 415 -2.05 1.08 19.66
CA VAL A 415 -3.30 0.31 19.65
C VAL A 415 -3.38 -0.51 18.36
N GLY A 416 -3.64 -1.81 18.53
CA GLY A 416 -3.58 -2.82 17.48
C GLY A 416 -4.48 -2.65 16.27
N SER A 417 -4.04 -3.25 15.17
CA SER A 417 -4.85 -3.51 13.99
C SER A 417 -5.41 -4.93 14.07
N HIS A 418 -6.67 -5.11 13.70
CA HIS A 418 -7.31 -6.41 13.70
C HIS A 418 -6.77 -7.27 12.53
N THR A 419 -5.85 -8.21 12.81
CA THR A 419 -5.14 -9.02 11.80
C THR A 419 -5.99 -10.13 11.17
N VAL A 420 -5.76 -10.45 9.90
CA VAL A 420 -6.65 -11.32 9.10
C VAL A 420 -6.76 -12.77 9.58
N LYS A 421 -5.76 -13.31 10.28
CA LYS A 421 -5.75 -14.74 10.64
C LYS A 421 -6.73 -15.01 11.79
N GLU A 422 -7.68 -15.91 11.57
CA GLU A 422 -8.56 -16.46 12.61
C GLU A 422 -7.70 -16.91 13.81
N GLY A 423 -7.92 -16.32 14.99
CA GLY A 423 -7.13 -16.59 16.20
C GLY A 423 -5.88 -15.71 16.40
N GLN A 424 -5.62 -14.73 15.52
CA GLN A 424 -4.54 -13.74 15.65
C GLN A 424 -5.05 -12.31 15.91
N ASP A 425 -6.23 -12.17 16.53
CA ASP A 425 -6.94 -10.90 16.71
C ASP A 425 -6.30 -9.94 17.76
N ASN A 426 -5.07 -10.21 18.22
CA ASN A 426 -4.50 -9.60 19.44
C ASN A 426 -3.14 -8.89 19.25
N PHE A 427 -2.72 -8.55 18.03
CA PHE A 427 -1.47 -7.81 17.82
C PHE A 427 -1.69 -6.30 17.90
N PHE A 428 -0.70 -5.61 18.47
CA PHE A 428 -0.61 -4.16 18.51
C PHE A 428 -0.23 -3.58 17.13
N ALA A 429 -0.14 -2.25 17.05
CA ALA A 429 0.26 -1.58 15.81
C ALA A 429 1.68 -1.99 15.41
N THR A 430 1.96 -1.96 14.11
CA THR A 430 3.23 -2.42 13.52
C THR A 430 4.46 -1.91 14.26
N SER A 431 4.50 -0.62 14.64
CA SER A 431 5.67 -0.07 15.31
C SER A 431 5.86 -0.57 16.74
N LEU A 432 4.78 -0.81 17.49
CA LEU A 432 4.88 -1.37 18.84
C LEU A 432 5.28 -2.86 18.78
N GLU A 433 4.72 -3.62 17.85
CA GLU A 433 5.12 -5.02 17.63
C GLU A 433 6.59 -5.12 17.20
N ALA A 434 7.05 -4.22 16.32
CA ALA A 434 8.46 -4.16 15.93
C ALA A 434 9.36 -3.85 17.14
N ALA A 435 8.93 -2.96 18.04
CA ALA A 435 9.67 -2.68 19.27
C ALA A 435 9.73 -3.92 20.18
N TYR A 436 8.65 -4.70 20.29
CA TYR A 436 8.64 -5.95 21.06
C TYR A 436 9.57 -7.02 20.47
N GLU A 437 9.49 -7.28 19.15
CA GLU A 437 10.35 -8.28 18.48
C GLU A 437 11.84 -7.91 18.49
N LEU A 438 12.15 -6.60 18.47
CA LEU A 438 13.51 -6.12 18.65
C LEU A 438 13.98 -6.31 20.10
N ALA A 439 13.13 -6.00 21.08
CA ALA A 439 13.48 -6.05 22.50
C ALA A 439 13.61 -7.49 23.05
N ASN A 440 12.76 -8.41 22.59
CA ASN A 440 12.78 -9.81 23.03
C ASN A 440 13.83 -10.67 22.28
N GLY A 441 14.45 -10.13 21.22
CA GLY A 441 15.50 -10.79 20.45
C GLY A 441 15.01 -11.78 19.39
N GLN A 442 13.69 -11.91 19.16
CA GLN A 442 13.12 -12.82 18.15
C GLN A 442 13.58 -12.43 16.74
N ALA A 443 13.61 -11.15 16.41
CA ALA A 443 14.09 -10.66 15.11
C ALA A 443 15.55 -11.09 14.85
N ALA A 444 16.41 -10.99 15.87
CA ALA A 444 17.81 -11.41 15.79
C ALA A 444 17.97 -12.94 15.68
N ALA A 445 17.13 -13.71 16.38
CA ALA A 445 17.12 -15.17 16.29
C ALA A 445 16.69 -15.65 14.89
N PHE A 446 15.64 -15.05 14.32
CA PHE A 446 15.18 -15.30 12.96
C PHE A 446 16.28 -15.04 11.92
N ALA A 447 16.87 -13.85 11.95
CA ALA A 447 17.93 -13.47 11.00
C ALA A 447 19.12 -14.42 11.09
N ARG A 448 19.61 -14.71 12.31
CA ARG A 448 20.74 -15.62 12.53
C ARG A 448 20.46 -17.03 12.00
N THR A 449 19.28 -17.58 12.24
CA THR A 449 18.95 -18.94 11.77
C THR A 449 18.94 -19.03 10.25
N LEU A 450 18.42 -17.99 9.59
CA LEU A 450 18.42 -17.91 8.13
C LEU A 450 19.83 -17.64 7.56
N ASP A 451 20.65 -16.84 8.25
CA ASP A 451 22.05 -16.62 7.88
C ASP A 451 22.88 -17.92 8.02
N GLU A 452 22.63 -18.72 9.07
CA GLU A 452 23.26 -20.05 9.24
C GLU A 452 22.85 -21.02 8.13
N ARG A 453 21.57 -21.00 7.74
CA ARG A 453 21.07 -21.79 6.61
C ARG A 453 21.70 -21.35 5.29
N GLU A 454 21.79 -20.04 5.05
CA GLU A 454 22.44 -19.48 3.88
C GLU A 454 23.91 -19.89 3.83
N ALA A 455 24.64 -19.88 4.95
CA ALA A 455 26.03 -20.29 4.98
C ALA A 455 26.24 -21.74 4.48
N ILE A 456 25.30 -22.66 4.78
CA ILE A 456 25.31 -24.03 4.25
C ILE A 456 25.02 -24.01 2.74
N LEU A 457 24.00 -23.25 2.33
CA LEU A 457 23.58 -23.16 0.93
C LEU A 457 24.60 -22.42 0.05
N SER A 458 25.44 -21.56 0.60
CA SER A 458 26.47 -20.83 -0.16
C SER A 458 27.83 -21.52 -0.14
N ASP A 459 28.03 -22.58 0.64
CA ASP A 459 29.30 -23.32 0.66
C ASP A 459 29.46 -24.18 -0.61
N GLU A 460 30.39 -23.81 -1.49
CA GLU A 460 30.70 -24.52 -2.74
C GLU A 460 31.10 -26.00 -2.52
N ARG A 461 31.59 -26.35 -1.32
CA ARG A 461 31.98 -27.73 -0.99
C ARG A 461 30.77 -28.62 -0.72
N VAL A 462 29.61 -28.05 -0.46
CA VAL A 462 28.36 -28.76 -0.22
C VAL A 462 27.57 -28.78 -1.53
N THR A 463 27.54 -29.92 -2.22
CA THR A 463 26.76 -30.09 -3.46
C THR A 463 25.34 -30.57 -3.23
N ASP A 464 25.14 -31.35 -2.17
CA ASP A 464 23.87 -31.92 -1.74
C ASP A 464 23.62 -31.42 -0.32
N ALA A 465 22.78 -30.40 -0.19
CA ALA A 465 22.60 -29.67 1.05
C ALA A 465 21.40 -30.21 1.84
N GLU A 466 21.58 -30.42 3.13
CA GLU A 466 20.51 -30.68 4.08
C GLU A 466 20.28 -29.43 4.94
N ILE A 467 19.02 -28.98 5.00
CA ILE A 467 18.61 -27.80 5.78
C ILE A 467 17.40 -28.15 6.66
N THR A 468 17.17 -27.38 7.71
CA THR A 468 16.03 -27.56 8.62
C THR A 468 15.05 -26.39 8.53
N PRO A 469 13.75 -26.61 8.75
CA PRO A 469 12.78 -25.53 8.88
C PRO A 469 13.01 -24.72 10.16
N LEU A 470 12.51 -23.49 10.20
CA LEU A 470 12.55 -22.63 11.38
C LEU A 470 11.77 -23.28 12.53
N GLY A 471 12.31 -23.20 13.74
CA GLY A 471 11.65 -23.61 14.98
C GLY A 471 10.49 -22.66 15.34
N ALA A 472 9.66 -23.03 16.31
CA ALA A 472 8.50 -22.21 16.69
C ALA A 472 8.90 -20.81 17.21
N ASP A 473 9.99 -20.74 17.99
CA ASP A 473 10.48 -19.48 18.58
C ASP A 473 11.22 -18.58 17.59
N GLU A 474 11.49 -19.08 16.38
CA GLU A 474 12.19 -18.37 15.30
C GLU A 474 11.22 -17.81 14.25
N ARG A 475 9.93 -17.70 14.58
CA ARG A 475 8.87 -17.25 13.66
C ARG A 475 8.25 -15.94 14.15
N PRO A 476 9.01 -14.82 14.16
CA PRO A 476 8.48 -13.50 14.52
C PRO A 476 7.34 -13.11 13.59
N TRP A 477 6.27 -12.53 14.13
CA TRP A 477 5.05 -12.23 13.39
C TRP A 477 5.27 -11.25 12.23
N LEU A 478 6.12 -10.24 12.42
CA LEU A 478 6.36 -9.19 11.41
C LEU A 478 7.33 -9.61 10.30
N LEU A 479 8.19 -10.61 10.53
CA LEU A 479 9.20 -11.03 9.54
C LEU A 479 8.94 -12.41 8.93
N TYR A 480 8.21 -13.28 9.62
CA TYR A 480 7.93 -14.65 9.16
C TYR A 480 6.67 -14.71 8.28
N TYR A 481 6.86 -14.87 6.97
CA TYR A 481 5.76 -15.17 6.04
C TYR A 481 5.50 -16.68 5.96
N THR A 482 6.49 -17.42 5.47
CA THR A 482 6.47 -18.89 5.33
C THR A 482 7.89 -19.41 5.28
N ASP A 483 8.06 -20.73 5.41
CA ASP A 483 9.35 -21.39 5.30
C ASP A 483 9.29 -22.66 4.44
N VAL A 484 10.47 -23.28 4.25
CA VAL A 484 10.64 -24.61 3.69
C VAL A 484 9.87 -25.67 4.49
N SER A 485 9.37 -26.70 3.80
CA SER A 485 8.68 -27.85 4.40
C SER A 485 9.55 -29.09 4.24
N VAL A 486 9.47 -30.02 5.21
CA VAL A 486 10.21 -31.30 5.16
C VAL A 486 9.93 -32.01 3.84
N GLY A 487 11.00 -32.47 3.18
CA GLY A 487 10.95 -33.07 1.87
C GLY A 487 11.83 -32.35 0.83
N PRO A 488 11.52 -32.50 -0.47
CA PRO A 488 12.31 -31.87 -1.53
C PRO A 488 12.12 -30.35 -1.54
N ASP A 489 13.10 -29.63 -2.08
CA ASP A 489 12.98 -28.21 -2.35
C ASP A 489 11.82 -27.89 -3.29
N LEU A 490 10.88 -27.08 -2.79
CA LEU A 490 9.72 -26.57 -3.53
C LEU A 490 9.80 -25.07 -3.82
N TRP A 491 10.82 -24.38 -3.29
CA TRP A 491 10.95 -22.92 -3.37
C TRP A 491 12.08 -22.49 -4.31
N GLY A 492 12.72 -23.42 -5.01
CA GLY A 492 13.75 -23.13 -6.00
C GLY A 492 15.09 -22.74 -5.38
N LEU A 493 15.38 -23.19 -4.16
CA LEU A 493 16.68 -23.03 -3.52
C LEU A 493 17.79 -23.75 -4.29
N THR A 494 17.49 -24.94 -4.83
CA THR A 494 18.43 -25.78 -5.59
C THR A 494 19.02 -25.03 -6.79
N PRO A 495 18.20 -24.49 -7.73
CA PRO A 495 18.73 -23.68 -8.82
C PRO A 495 19.27 -22.32 -8.38
N TYR A 496 18.76 -21.73 -7.29
CA TYR A 496 19.22 -20.42 -6.82
C TYR A 496 20.66 -20.45 -6.30
N TYR A 497 21.01 -21.49 -5.55
CA TYR A 497 22.33 -21.69 -4.94
C TYR A 497 23.25 -22.63 -5.75
N GLY A 498 22.83 -23.06 -6.94
CA GLY A 498 23.64 -23.93 -7.81
C GLY A 498 23.96 -25.30 -7.20
N LYS A 499 23.04 -25.89 -6.42
CA LYS A 499 23.20 -27.20 -5.79
C LYS A 499 22.74 -28.33 -6.70
N ASN A 500 23.25 -29.54 -6.46
CA ASN A 500 22.72 -30.76 -7.07
C ASN A 500 21.38 -31.14 -6.45
N SER A 501 21.27 -31.02 -5.12
CA SER A 501 20.04 -31.22 -4.38
C SER A 501 20.00 -30.37 -3.10
N VAL A 502 18.78 -29.97 -2.72
CA VAL A 502 18.48 -29.41 -1.40
C VAL A 502 17.34 -30.23 -0.80
N VAL A 503 17.59 -30.85 0.35
CA VAL A 503 16.62 -31.65 1.09
C VAL A 503 16.35 -31.01 2.44
N VAL A 504 15.07 -30.86 2.77
CA VAL A 504 14.64 -30.29 4.05
C VAL A 504 14.38 -31.44 5.01
N VAL A 505 15.16 -31.51 6.08
CA VAL A 505 15.06 -32.53 7.12
C VAL A 505 14.40 -31.98 8.39
N GLU A 506 13.90 -32.86 9.25
CA GLU A 506 13.31 -32.45 10.52
C GLU A 506 14.35 -31.76 11.42
N LYS A 507 13.92 -30.69 12.09
CA LYS A 507 14.75 -30.03 13.10
C LYS A 507 14.75 -30.90 14.36
N GLN A 508 15.93 -31.37 14.76
CA GLN A 508 16.13 -32.25 15.92
C GLN A 508 15.94 -31.51 17.26
#